data_AF-A0A3M7TLB3-F1
#
_entry.id   AF-A0A3M7TLB3-F1
#
_cell.length_a   1.000
_cell.length_b   1.000
_cell.length_c   1.000
_cell.angle_alpha   90.00
_cell.angle_beta   90.00
_cell.angle_gamma   90.00
#
_symmetry.space_group_name_H-M   'P 1'
#
loop_
_entity.id
_entity.type
_entity.pdbx_description
1 polymer ?
#
loop_
_entity_poly.entity_id
_entity_poly.type
_entity_poly.pdbx_seq_one_letter_code
_entity_poly.pdbx_strand_id
1 'polypeptide(L)'
;MTRKSRWDETDIENTLKDLPPIKDRQSKEDLFTKIEKRAEKQPATRSSSRRNKKPWLYPVMASAAAIFLLVLIVPSFLSSQNEQSLILNSSDDGDSAEDEESTALFEESEEEEESTPEPESYEPPPDDAGEEESYDADAASERDETADEESETESADLQEEEEAEAEVTEQETRMVTLPVPYVFSTATDFVIAIKNEVIETDEELEDLLINLLTEEGESDQLTLPGLNDVVFIDEKTVQLDFTDEEEQSFQSLSSMETDYYREGLQEMFLALGVKRIVLTTEGEDGFSFGADGVTEEWELRNGEGPLGYMLFTTESGETLLVHSSQASQEDASPGSFEETIEWMKDVEEGSDLQSPMPEFDEERELITEVTEENGGITVIFDEEYTFDENSEEQAMMLKALLYTAAEFGYDFVVFEGEGAEQVQGIAIGEEVYPDETPYEQ
;
A
#
# COMPACT_ATOMS: atom_id res chain seq x y z
N MET A 1 12.14 54.07 -17.37
CA MET A 1 13.57 54.37 -17.10
C MET A 1 14.20 53.15 -16.47
N THR A 2 14.75 52.24 -17.27
CA THR A 2 15.37 51.00 -16.81
C THR A 2 16.81 51.25 -16.33
N ARG A 3 17.24 50.53 -15.29
CA ARG A 3 18.64 50.52 -14.85
C ARG A 3 19.35 49.42 -15.64
N LYS A 4 20.43 49.75 -16.36
CA LYS A 4 21.31 48.71 -16.92
C LYS A 4 22.03 47.98 -15.79
N SER A 5 22.20 46.66 -15.94
CA SER A 5 23.20 45.91 -15.18
C SER A 5 24.59 46.49 -15.45
N ARG A 6 25.56 46.12 -14.61
CA ARG A 6 26.87 46.79 -14.51
C ARG A 6 28.06 45.86 -14.54
N TRP A 7 27.81 44.61 -14.91
CA TRP A 7 28.75 43.53 -15.07
C TRP A 7 28.39 42.84 -16.38
N ASP A 8 29.38 42.65 -17.23
CA ASP A 8 29.28 41.86 -18.45
C ASP A 8 29.72 40.41 -18.15
N GLU A 9 29.30 39.43 -18.96
CA GLU A 9 29.66 38.01 -18.79
C GLU A 9 31.19 37.85 -18.73
N THR A 10 31.86 38.63 -19.60
CA THR A 10 33.31 38.70 -19.71
C THR A 10 33.98 39.31 -18.46
N ASP A 11 33.32 40.21 -17.72
CA ASP A 11 33.87 40.76 -16.47
C ASP A 11 33.85 39.70 -15.34
N ILE A 12 32.81 38.86 -15.30
CA ILE A 12 32.66 37.79 -14.31
C ILE A 12 33.71 36.70 -14.56
N GLU A 13 33.84 36.24 -15.80
CA GLU A 13 34.79 35.18 -16.17
C GLU A 13 36.25 35.59 -15.91
N ASN A 14 36.62 36.85 -16.18
CA ASN A 14 37.96 37.37 -15.85
C ASN A 14 38.15 37.55 -14.33
N THR A 15 37.11 37.96 -13.59
CA THR A 15 37.18 38.07 -12.12
C THR A 15 37.41 36.71 -11.45
N LEU A 16 36.79 35.64 -11.96
CA LEU A 16 37.01 34.27 -11.49
C LEU A 16 38.45 33.78 -11.78
N LYS A 17 39.00 34.12 -12.96
CA LYS A 17 40.38 33.76 -13.35
C LYS A 17 41.46 34.46 -12.52
N ASP A 18 41.18 35.63 -11.97
CA ASP A 18 42.10 36.39 -11.10
C ASP A 18 42.07 35.92 -9.62
N LEU A 19 41.21 34.97 -9.25
CA LEU A 19 41.18 34.43 -7.88
C LEU A 19 42.46 33.61 -7.57
N PRO A 20 43.12 33.85 -6.41
CA PRO A 20 44.31 33.09 -6.05
C PRO A 20 43.95 31.62 -5.77
N PRO A 21 44.76 30.64 -6.22
CA PRO A 21 44.41 29.22 -6.14
C PRO A 21 44.25 28.77 -4.68
N ILE A 22 43.00 28.57 -4.28
CA ILE A 22 42.63 28.07 -2.96
C ILE A 22 43.09 26.63 -2.87
N LYS A 23 44.11 26.38 -2.04
CA LYS A 23 44.53 25.05 -1.63
C LYS A 23 44.17 24.90 -0.18
N ASP A 24 43.42 23.85 0.16
CA ASP A 24 43.23 23.52 1.57
C ASP A 24 44.61 23.24 2.21
N ARG A 25 44.74 23.66 3.46
CA ARG A 25 45.93 23.56 4.30
C ARG A 25 45.66 22.81 5.61
N GLN A 26 44.43 22.34 5.81
CA GLN A 26 44.10 21.43 6.89
C GLN A 26 44.70 20.05 6.56
N SER A 27 45.45 19.49 7.50
CA SER A 27 45.92 18.11 7.39
C SER A 27 44.81 17.16 7.88
N LYS A 28 44.89 15.87 7.49
CA LYS A 28 43.87 14.88 7.87
C LYS A 28 43.75 14.74 9.38
N GLU A 29 44.87 14.87 10.10
CA GLU A 29 44.97 14.80 11.55
C GLU A 29 44.31 16.03 12.21
N ASP A 30 44.52 17.23 11.66
CA ASP A 30 43.91 18.47 12.15
C ASP A 30 42.41 18.58 11.81
N LEU A 31 41.92 17.79 10.84
CA LEU A 31 40.50 17.52 10.62
C LEU A 31 39.96 16.50 11.65
N PHE A 32 40.64 15.36 11.80
CA PHE A 32 40.23 14.30 12.73
C PHE A 32 40.14 14.81 14.17
N THR A 33 41.13 15.56 14.64
CA THR A 33 41.11 16.21 15.97
C THR A 33 40.01 17.26 16.12
N LYS A 34 39.48 17.86 15.04
CA LYS A 34 38.30 18.74 15.11
C LYS A 34 37.00 17.95 15.19
N ILE A 35 36.92 16.80 14.52
CA ILE A 35 35.76 15.90 14.53
C ILE A 35 35.63 15.25 15.92
N GLU A 36 36.71 14.63 16.41
CA GLU A 36 36.80 14.02 17.75
C GLU A 36 36.42 15.04 18.85
N LYS A 37 37.00 16.24 18.81
CA LYS A 37 36.73 17.34 19.75
C LYS A 37 35.37 18.01 19.56
N ARG A 38 34.60 17.64 18.52
CA ARG A 38 33.20 18.00 18.34
C ARG A 38 32.30 16.91 18.91
N ALA A 39 32.61 15.63 18.68
CA ALA A 39 31.95 14.48 19.30
C ALA A 39 32.05 14.53 20.85
N GLU A 40 33.24 14.77 21.41
CA GLU A 40 33.44 14.97 22.86
C GLU A 40 32.58 16.10 23.46
N LYS A 41 32.14 17.06 22.63
CA LYS A 41 31.35 18.24 23.04
C LYS A 41 29.88 18.17 22.68
N GLN A 42 29.48 17.14 21.92
CA GLN A 42 28.12 16.87 21.51
C GLN A 42 27.88 15.38 21.72
N PRO A 43 27.60 14.92 22.96
CA PRO A 43 27.15 13.55 23.18
C PRO A 43 25.91 13.32 22.32
N ALA A 44 25.88 12.23 21.57
CA ALA A 44 24.90 11.99 20.50
C ALA A 44 23.46 12.16 21.00
N THR A 45 22.82 13.28 20.63
CA THR A 45 21.45 13.59 21.01
C THR A 45 20.49 12.83 20.12
N ARG A 46 20.10 11.63 20.57
CA ARG A 46 18.92 10.90 20.08
C ARG A 46 17.73 11.86 19.91
N SER A 47 16.95 11.62 18.85
CA SER A 47 15.67 12.27 18.49
C SER A 47 15.17 13.38 19.43
N SER A 48 15.41 14.64 19.05
CA SER A 48 14.90 15.82 19.77
C SER A 48 13.48 16.17 19.31
N SER A 49 12.50 15.31 19.62
CA SER A 49 11.08 15.59 19.40
C SER A 49 10.62 16.90 20.08
N ARG A 50 10.60 18.01 19.34
CA ARG A 50 10.10 19.31 19.80
C ARG A 50 8.59 19.42 19.65
N ARG A 51 7.90 18.59 20.42
CA ARG A 51 6.45 18.68 20.65
C ARG A 51 6.08 20.08 21.19
N ASN A 52 5.64 20.98 20.31
CA ASN A 52 4.91 22.20 20.66
C ASN A 52 3.46 21.88 21.09
N LYS A 53 3.28 20.88 21.96
CA LYS A 53 1.95 20.53 22.50
C LYS A 53 1.50 21.64 23.46
N LYS A 54 0.48 22.41 23.03
CA LYS A 54 -0.32 23.29 23.89
C LYS A 54 -0.82 22.46 25.10
N PRO A 55 -0.90 23.02 26.32
CA PRO A 55 -1.25 22.25 27.52
C PRO A 55 -2.71 21.75 27.46
N TRP A 56 -2.88 20.48 27.12
CA TRP A 56 -4.18 19.81 26.95
C TRP A 56 -4.78 19.45 28.32
N LEU A 57 -5.79 20.22 28.78
CA LEU A 57 -6.27 20.21 30.17
C LEU A 57 -7.35 19.15 30.52
N TYR A 58 -7.44 18.06 29.75
CA TYR A 58 -8.53 17.09 29.86
C TYR A 58 -8.44 16.04 31.00
N PRO A 59 -7.30 15.69 31.63
CA PRO A 59 -7.32 14.72 32.74
C PRO A 59 -8.05 15.25 34.00
N VAL A 60 -8.22 16.57 34.13
CA VAL A 60 -9.03 17.20 35.20
C VAL A 60 -10.54 17.10 34.89
N MET A 61 -10.93 17.15 33.61
CA MET A 61 -12.33 17.03 33.20
C MET A 61 -12.86 15.59 33.38
N ALA A 62 -12.08 14.58 32.97
CA ALA A 62 -12.46 13.17 33.13
C ALA A 62 -12.62 12.79 34.62
N SER A 63 -11.68 13.21 35.48
CA SER A 63 -11.76 12.95 36.93
C SER A 63 -12.91 13.71 37.60
N ALA A 64 -13.24 14.92 37.16
CA ALA A 64 -14.43 15.64 37.63
C ALA A 64 -15.74 14.94 37.20
N ALA A 65 -15.83 14.44 35.97
CA ALA A 65 -17.00 13.71 35.46
C ALA A 65 -17.23 12.39 36.21
N ALA A 66 -16.18 11.61 36.49
CA ALA A 66 -16.26 10.39 37.28
C ALA A 66 -16.76 10.65 38.71
N ILE A 67 -16.29 11.72 39.36
CA ILE A 67 -16.78 12.14 40.68
C ILE A 67 -18.26 12.56 40.61
N PHE A 68 -18.67 13.24 39.54
CA PHE A 68 -20.06 13.67 39.35
C PHE A 68 -21.02 12.49 39.16
N LEU A 69 -20.64 11.48 38.38
CA LEU A 69 -21.38 10.21 38.25
C LEU A 69 -21.51 9.48 39.59
N LEU A 70 -20.43 9.38 40.36
CA LEU A 70 -20.45 8.75 41.69
C LEU A 70 -21.41 9.47 42.65
N VAL A 71 -21.45 10.81 42.61
CA VAL A 71 -22.40 11.64 43.38
C VAL A 71 -23.87 11.44 42.95
N LEU A 72 -24.14 11.08 41.70
CA LEU A 72 -25.49 10.75 41.22
C LEU A 72 -25.92 9.31 41.58
N ILE A 73 -25.00 8.35 41.60
CA ILE A 73 -25.29 6.93 41.86
C ILE A 73 -25.51 6.66 43.37
N VAL A 74 -24.68 7.24 44.24
CA VAL A 74 -24.72 6.96 45.69
C VAL A 74 -26.09 7.22 46.36
N PRO A 75 -26.82 8.32 46.06
CA PRO A 75 -28.17 8.56 46.61
C PRO A 75 -29.19 7.47 46.23
N SER A 76 -29.05 6.87 45.04
CA SER A 76 -29.94 5.80 44.57
C SER A 76 -29.78 4.53 45.42
N PHE A 77 -28.53 4.11 45.63
CA PHE A 77 -28.22 2.93 46.45
C PHE A 77 -28.60 3.11 47.93
N LEU A 78 -28.28 4.27 48.52
CA LEU A 78 -28.59 4.55 49.93
C LEU A 78 -30.11 4.68 50.20
N SER A 79 -30.92 4.96 49.17
CA SER A 79 -32.39 5.01 49.30
C SER A 79 -33.05 3.62 49.32
N SER A 80 -32.32 2.55 48.95
CA SER A 80 -32.85 1.20 48.76
C SER A 80 -32.29 0.15 49.73
N GLN A 81 -31.40 0.54 50.67
CA GLN A 81 -30.69 -0.41 51.55
C GLN A 81 -30.92 -0.18 53.07
N ASN A 82 -32.02 0.46 53.46
CA ASN A 82 -32.53 0.28 54.82
C ASN A 82 -33.31 -1.06 54.87
N GLU A 83 -32.58 -2.16 55.11
CA GLU A 83 -33.02 -3.45 55.74
C GLU A 83 -32.11 -4.65 55.31
N GLN A 84 -30.79 -4.59 55.50
CA GLN A 84 -29.98 -5.78 55.83
C GLN A 84 -28.58 -5.44 56.38
N SER A 85 -28.06 -6.30 57.25
CA SER A 85 -26.80 -6.09 57.97
C SER A 85 -25.61 -6.79 57.32
N LEU A 86 -24.52 -6.06 57.09
CA LEU A 86 -23.24 -6.63 56.67
C LEU A 86 -22.72 -7.65 57.69
N ILE A 87 -22.61 -8.92 57.28
CA ILE A 87 -21.84 -9.95 57.98
C ILE A 87 -20.54 -10.14 57.22
N LEU A 88 -19.43 -9.68 57.79
CA LEU A 88 -18.09 -10.07 57.37
C LEU A 88 -17.76 -11.41 58.01
N ASN A 89 -17.46 -12.42 57.20
CA ASN A 89 -16.88 -13.68 57.64
C ASN A 89 -15.80 -14.11 56.64
N SER A 90 -14.83 -14.89 57.13
CA SER A 90 -13.65 -15.31 56.37
C SER A 90 -13.53 -16.84 56.34
N SER A 91 -12.53 -17.30 55.59
CA SER A 91 -11.85 -18.62 55.64
C SER A 91 -12.44 -19.73 54.76
N ASP A 92 -11.50 -20.40 54.08
CA ASP A 92 -11.39 -21.82 53.75
C ASP A 92 -12.40 -22.52 52.79
N ASP A 93 -11.80 -22.96 51.66
CA ASP A 93 -11.82 -24.33 51.10
C ASP A 93 -13.10 -24.96 50.51
N GLY A 94 -12.89 -25.92 49.59
CA GLY A 94 -13.82 -27.04 49.40
C GLY A 94 -14.75 -27.07 48.17
N ASP A 95 -14.17 -27.21 46.97
CA ASP A 95 -14.50 -28.25 45.96
C ASP A 95 -15.94 -28.52 45.45
N SER A 96 -16.07 -28.48 44.10
CA SER A 96 -16.96 -29.26 43.20
C SER A 96 -18.50 -29.14 43.13
N ALA A 97 -18.92 -29.05 41.85
CA ALA A 97 -20.10 -29.64 41.18
C ALA A 97 -21.51 -29.03 41.33
N GLU A 98 -22.13 -28.82 40.14
CA GLU A 98 -23.52 -29.09 39.72
C GLU A 98 -24.68 -28.53 40.60
N ASP A 99 -25.68 -27.84 40.05
CA ASP A 99 -26.60 -28.33 39.00
C ASP A 99 -27.32 -27.20 38.21
N GLU A 100 -28.12 -27.57 37.21
CA GLU A 100 -29.00 -26.68 36.43
C GLU A 100 -30.30 -26.29 37.18
N GLU A 101 -30.91 -25.13 36.88
CA GLU A 101 -32.18 -25.08 36.10
C GLU A 101 -32.74 -23.64 35.87
N SER A 102 -33.11 -23.39 34.61
CA SER A 102 -34.41 -22.87 34.12
C SER A 102 -35.19 -21.70 34.78
N THR A 103 -35.69 -20.81 33.89
CA THR A 103 -37.00 -20.09 33.94
C THR A 103 -37.24 -18.99 35.01
N ALA A 104 -38.16 -18.03 34.84
CA ALA A 104 -39.17 -17.83 33.78
C ALA A 104 -39.52 -16.34 33.54
N LEU A 105 -39.98 -16.06 32.31
CA LEU A 105 -41.00 -15.08 31.89
C LEU A 105 -41.02 -13.64 32.48
N PHE A 106 -41.13 -12.67 31.56
CA PHE A 106 -42.46 -12.06 31.40
C PHE A 106 -42.91 -12.17 29.94
N GLU A 107 -44.19 -12.47 29.74
CA GLU A 107 -44.83 -12.79 28.47
C GLU A 107 -46.27 -12.27 28.50
N GLU A 108 -46.71 -11.63 27.41
CA GLU A 108 -48.12 -11.38 27.00
C GLU A 108 -48.02 -10.82 25.55
N SER A 109 -48.47 -11.53 24.50
CA SER A 109 -49.87 -11.76 24.02
C SER A 109 -50.26 -10.74 22.92
N GLU A 110 -51.15 -10.92 21.92
CA GLU A 110 -52.05 -11.98 21.35
C GLU A 110 -52.43 -11.46 19.91
N GLU A 111 -53.07 -12.11 18.91
CA GLU A 111 -53.93 -13.31 18.76
C GLU A 111 -53.93 -13.79 17.26
N GLU A 112 -53.18 -14.86 16.88
CA GLU A 112 -53.50 -15.88 15.82
C GLU A 112 -53.82 -15.45 14.33
N GLU A 113 -54.06 -16.30 13.31
CA GLU A 113 -54.25 -17.77 13.14
C GLU A 113 -53.43 -18.40 11.96
N GLU A 114 -53.28 -19.72 12.05
CA GLU A 114 -52.61 -20.71 11.18
C GLU A 114 -53.32 -21.03 9.83
N SER A 115 -52.57 -21.52 8.80
CA SER A 115 -53.00 -22.61 7.88
C SER A 115 -51.90 -23.05 6.87
N THR A 116 -51.42 -24.29 7.03
CA THR A 116 -50.69 -25.12 6.03
C THR A 116 -51.71 -25.87 5.10
N PRO A 117 -51.36 -26.51 3.94
CA PRO A 117 -50.15 -27.31 3.69
C PRO A 117 -49.53 -27.31 2.26
N GLU A 118 -48.48 -28.15 2.12
CA GLU A 118 -47.68 -28.54 0.95
C GLU A 118 -48.46 -29.40 -0.11
N PRO A 119 -47.80 -29.98 -1.15
CA PRO A 119 -47.09 -29.32 -2.27
C PRO A 119 -47.49 -29.91 -3.66
N GLU A 120 -47.07 -29.32 -4.77
CA GLU A 120 -46.88 -30.08 -6.04
C GLU A 120 -45.70 -29.56 -6.89
N SER A 121 -45.12 -30.49 -7.64
CA SER A 121 -44.01 -30.33 -8.60
C SER A 121 -44.48 -29.91 -9.99
N TYR A 122 -43.59 -29.30 -10.80
CA TYR A 122 -43.76 -29.30 -12.26
C TYR A 122 -42.41 -29.39 -13.02
N GLU A 123 -42.41 -30.14 -14.12
CA GLU A 123 -41.29 -30.29 -15.08
C GLU A 123 -41.75 -29.86 -16.49
N PRO A 124 -40.81 -29.57 -17.44
CA PRO A 124 -41.12 -29.01 -18.77
C PRO A 124 -41.67 -30.08 -19.74
N PRO A 125 -42.30 -29.71 -20.88
CA PRO A 125 -41.58 -29.52 -22.17
C PRO A 125 -42.35 -28.54 -23.13
N PRO A 126 -42.17 -28.49 -24.48
CA PRO A 126 -41.22 -29.18 -25.35
C PRO A 126 -40.48 -28.31 -26.40
N ASP A 127 -39.56 -29.00 -27.08
CA ASP A 127 -38.77 -28.63 -28.26
C ASP A 127 -39.55 -28.85 -29.58
N ASP A 128 -39.20 -28.15 -30.67
CA ASP A 128 -39.44 -28.58 -32.07
C ASP A 128 -38.52 -27.82 -33.05
N ALA A 129 -38.16 -28.44 -34.17
CA ALA A 129 -37.09 -28.01 -35.10
C ALA A 129 -37.61 -27.72 -36.52
N GLY A 130 -36.74 -27.18 -37.41
CA GLY A 130 -37.06 -27.16 -38.85
C GLY A 130 -36.42 -26.06 -39.71
N GLU A 131 -35.13 -26.23 -40.02
CA GLU A 131 -34.53 -26.18 -41.36
C GLU A 131 -35.22 -25.51 -42.59
N GLU A 132 -34.34 -24.89 -43.40
CA GLU A 132 -34.28 -24.88 -44.89
C GLU A 132 -34.86 -23.75 -45.77
N GLU A 133 -34.07 -23.47 -46.83
CA GLU A 133 -34.34 -22.77 -48.12
C GLU A 133 -34.78 -21.28 -48.18
N SER A 134 -34.40 -20.44 -49.16
CA SER A 134 -33.26 -20.37 -50.14
C SER A 134 -33.46 -19.15 -51.11
N TYR A 135 -32.61 -19.07 -52.18
CA TYR A 135 -32.66 -18.20 -53.38
C TYR A 135 -32.13 -16.75 -53.35
N ASP A 136 -31.00 -16.56 -54.07
CA ASP A 136 -30.79 -15.69 -55.25
C ASP A 136 -31.71 -14.48 -55.55
N ALA A 137 -31.30 -13.41 -56.24
CA ALA A 137 -29.97 -12.86 -56.62
C ALA A 137 -30.17 -11.51 -57.36
N ASP A 138 -29.07 -10.82 -57.69
CA ASP A 138 -28.91 -9.84 -58.79
C ASP A 138 -29.91 -8.67 -58.98
N ALA A 139 -29.40 -7.44 -58.80
CA ALA A 139 -29.49 -6.37 -59.82
C ALA A 139 -28.50 -5.22 -59.52
N ALA A 140 -27.77 -4.76 -60.53
CA ALA A 140 -26.88 -3.59 -60.49
C ALA A 140 -27.39 -2.45 -61.41
N SER A 141 -26.53 -1.42 -61.66
CA SER A 141 -26.74 -0.24 -62.54
C SER A 141 -27.65 0.89 -61.98
N GLU A 142 -27.40 2.19 -62.21
CA GLU A 142 -26.20 2.92 -62.70
C GLU A 142 -26.42 4.46 -62.59
N ARG A 143 -25.33 5.24 -62.41
CA ARG A 143 -25.23 6.72 -62.69
C ARG A 143 -26.10 7.66 -61.81
N ASP A 144 -25.84 8.98 -61.72
CA ASP A 144 -25.13 9.88 -62.65
C ASP A 144 -24.26 10.97 -61.97
N GLU A 145 -23.46 11.69 -62.77
CA GLU A 145 -22.41 12.65 -62.34
C GLU A 145 -22.87 14.12 -62.33
N THR A 146 -22.13 15.01 -61.63
CA THR A 146 -21.74 16.41 -61.99
C THR A 146 -21.26 17.17 -60.74
N ALA A 147 -20.35 18.15 -60.75
CA ALA A 147 -19.28 18.56 -61.70
C ALA A 147 -18.36 19.60 -60.99
N ASP A 148 -17.14 19.81 -61.49
CA ASP A 148 -16.13 20.72 -60.92
C ASP A 148 -16.46 22.23 -61.00
N GLU A 149 -15.81 23.01 -60.12
CA GLU A 149 -15.20 24.29 -60.54
C GLU A 149 -13.98 24.64 -59.65
N GLU A 150 -12.84 25.00 -60.27
CA GLU A 150 -11.56 25.32 -59.61
C GLU A 150 -11.39 26.83 -59.36
N SER A 151 -10.54 27.23 -58.39
CA SER A 151 -9.89 28.56 -58.41
C SER A 151 -8.62 28.59 -57.55
N GLU A 152 -7.54 29.15 -58.10
CA GLU A 152 -6.21 29.20 -57.47
C GLU A 152 -5.86 30.53 -56.76
N THR A 153 -5.15 30.41 -55.63
CA THR A 153 -3.95 31.18 -55.18
C THR A 153 -3.93 32.71 -54.91
N GLU A 154 -3.22 33.03 -53.82
CA GLU A 154 -2.24 34.13 -53.62
C GLU A 154 -2.67 35.55 -53.16
N SER A 155 -2.58 35.78 -51.85
CA SER A 155 -1.64 36.74 -51.22
C SER A 155 -1.58 36.48 -49.70
N ALA A 156 -0.45 36.28 -49.02
CA ALA A 156 0.85 36.97 -49.01
C ALA A 156 0.81 38.31 -48.26
N ASP A 157 0.99 38.25 -46.93
CA ASP A 157 1.47 39.36 -46.11
C ASP A 157 2.47 38.82 -45.07
N LEU A 158 3.45 39.63 -44.67
CA LEU A 158 4.61 39.22 -43.87
C LEU A 158 4.57 39.90 -42.51
N GLN A 159 4.70 39.14 -41.43
CA GLN A 159 4.97 39.68 -40.09
C GLN A 159 6.25 39.05 -39.54
N GLU A 160 6.94 39.81 -38.72
CA GLU A 160 8.36 39.59 -38.39
C GLU A 160 8.52 38.39 -37.44
N GLU A 161 9.44 37.48 -37.80
CA GLU A 161 9.95 36.47 -36.87
C GLU A 161 10.80 37.19 -35.81
N GLU A 162 10.16 37.59 -34.71
CA GLU A 162 10.86 38.01 -33.50
C GLU A 162 11.47 36.75 -32.88
N GLU A 163 12.74 36.47 -33.20
CA GLU A 163 13.54 35.40 -32.62
C GLU A 163 13.64 35.60 -31.10
N ALA A 164 12.65 35.07 -30.38
CA ALA A 164 12.73 34.88 -28.94
C ALA A 164 13.82 33.84 -28.68
N GLU A 165 15.00 34.31 -28.25
CA GLU A 165 16.00 33.47 -27.60
C GLU A 165 15.34 32.86 -26.35
N ALA A 166 14.78 31.66 -26.51
CA ALA A 166 14.34 30.86 -25.38
C ALA A 166 15.58 30.54 -24.55
N GLU A 167 15.66 31.11 -23.34
CA GLU A 167 16.51 30.56 -22.29
C GLU A 167 16.01 29.14 -22.01
N VAL A 168 16.59 28.16 -22.71
CA VAL A 168 16.48 26.75 -22.35
C VAL A 168 17.15 26.61 -20.99
N THR A 169 16.34 26.83 -19.97
CA THR A 169 16.64 26.42 -18.61
C THR A 169 16.59 24.92 -18.66
N GLU A 170 17.76 24.27 -18.65
CA GLU A 170 17.84 22.82 -18.44
C GLU A 170 17.27 22.57 -17.04
N GLN A 171 15.98 22.18 -16.99
CA GLN A 171 15.33 21.70 -15.77
C GLN A 171 16.11 20.45 -15.34
N GLU A 172 16.68 20.47 -14.14
CA GLU A 172 17.48 19.34 -13.63
C GLU A 172 16.53 18.20 -13.26
N THR A 173 16.21 17.36 -14.26
CA THR A 173 15.42 16.14 -14.09
C THR A 173 16.08 15.19 -13.10
N ARG A 174 15.25 14.51 -12.32
CA ARG A 174 15.61 13.44 -11.40
C ARG A 174 14.96 12.14 -11.86
N MET A 175 15.62 11.02 -11.57
CA MET A 175 14.96 9.72 -11.60
C MET A 175 14.16 9.56 -10.30
N VAL A 176 12.94 9.06 -10.43
CA VAL A 176 12.01 8.79 -9.32
C VAL A 176 11.43 7.40 -9.52
N THR A 177 11.53 6.55 -8.51
CA THR A 177 10.89 5.23 -8.51
C THR A 177 9.55 5.34 -7.80
N LEU A 178 8.45 4.95 -8.43
CA LEU A 178 7.11 4.96 -7.84
C LEU A 178 6.51 3.55 -7.80
N PRO A 179 5.89 3.13 -6.68
CA PRO A 179 5.06 1.94 -6.63
C PRO A 179 3.73 2.19 -7.37
N VAL A 180 3.43 1.34 -8.34
CA VAL A 180 2.22 1.36 -9.16
C VAL A 180 1.39 0.11 -8.85
N PRO A 181 0.18 0.23 -8.28
CA PRO A 181 -0.70 -0.92 -8.03
C PRO A 181 -1.39 -1.40 -9.31
N TYR A 182 -1.22 -2.68 -9.61
CA TYR A 182 -1.92 -3.44 -10.64
C TYR A 182 -2.81 -4.49 -9.96
N VAL A 183 -4.08 -4.59 -10.37
CA VAL A 183 -5.11 -5.38 -9.70
C VAL A 183 -5.75 -6.35 -10.69
N PHE A 184 -5.37 -7.62 -10.59
CA PHE A 184 -5.78 -8.69 -11.48
C PHE A 184 -7.02 -9.41 -10.94
N SER A 185 -8.11 -9.44 -11.70
CA SER A 185 -9.28 -10.24 -11.36
C SER A 185 -9.01 -11.74 -11.51
N THR A 186 -9.38 -12.55 -10.53
CA THR A 186 -9.27 -14.03 -10.56
C THR A 186 -10.62 -14.71 -10.80
N ALA A 187 -10.68 -16.03 -10.63
CA ALA A 187 -11.92 -16.80 -10.74
C ALA A 187 -12.88 -16.61 -9.56
N THR A 188 -12.39 -16.10 -8.42
CA THR A 188 -13.15 -15.93 -7.18
C THR A 188 -13.00 -14.56 -6.53
N ASP A 189 -11.86 -13.88 -6.75
CA ASP A 189 -11.48 -12.66 -6.03
C ASP A 189 -10.63 -11.73 -6.92
N PHE A 190 -9.81 -10.85 -6.36
CA PHE A 190 -8.72 -10.14 -7.05
C PHE A 190 -7.36 -10.38 -6.38
N VAL A 191 -6.26 -10.03 -7.08
CA VAL A 191 -4.89 -10.02 -6.55
C VAL A 191 -4.19 -8.73 -6.95
N ILE A 192 -3.50 -8.09 -6.00
CA ILE A 192 -2.81 -6.82 -6.18
C ILE A 192 -1.30 -7.04 -6.15
N ALA A 193 -0.66 -6.75 -7.28
CA ALA A 193 0.79 -6.60 -7.34
C ALA A 193 1.14 -5.12 -7.43
N ILE A 194 2.18 -4.71 -6.71
CA ILE A 194 2.85 -3.44 -7.03
C ILE A 194 3.92 -3.74 -8.09
N LYS A 195 4.05 -2.87 -9.08
CA LYS A 195 5.20 -2.79 -9.97
C LYS A 195 5.85 -1.42 -9.78
N ASN A 196 7.17 -1.31 -9.76
CA ASN A 196 7.81 0.00 -9.69
C ASN A 196 8.07 0.55 -11.10
N GLU A 197 7.74 1.83 -11.29
CA GLU A 197 8.10 2.58 -12.49
C GLU A 197 9.19 3.61 -12.19
N VAL A 198 10.23 3.66 -13.03
CA VAL A 198 11.32 4.63 -12.93
C VAL A 198 11.09 5.76 -13.93
N ILE A 199 10.69 6.92 -13.40
CA ILE A 199 10.27 8.10 -14.15
C ILE A 199 11.38 9.15 -14.11
N GLU A 200 11.75 9.71 -15.28
CA GLU A 200 12.60 10.90 -15.38
C GLU A 200 11.71 12.16 -15.42
N THR A 201 11.81 13.00 -14.39
CA THR A 201 10.88 14.13 -14.17
C THR A 201 11.51 15.25 -13.31
N ASP A 202 10.97 16.46 -13.37
CA ASP A 202 11.26 17.56 -12.43
C ASP A 202 10.05 17.99 -11.58
N GLU A 203 8.93 17.27 -11.67
CA GLU A 203 7.70 17.49 -10.88
C GLU A 203 7.85 17.10 -9.39
N GLU A 204 6.94 17.54 -8.51
CA GLU A 204 6.91 17.09 -7.10
C GLU A 204 6.27 15.69 -6.98
N LEU A 205 6.38 15.01 -5.83
CA LEU A 205 5.89 13.61 -5.70
C LEU A 205 4.36 13.55 -5.78
N GLU A 206 3.73 14.57 -5.23
CA GLU A 206 2.31 14.85 -5.20
C GLU A 206 1.72 14.91 -6.63
N ASP A 207 2.30 15.73 -7.52
CA ASP A 207 1.90 15.85 -8.93
C ASP A 207 2.02 14.51 -9.67
N LEU A 208 3.12 13.79 -9.44
CA LEU A 208 3.37 12.48 -10.07
C LEU A 208 2.36 11.42 -9.65
N LEU A 209 1.96 11.39 -8.39
CA LEU A 209 0.94 10.47 -7.89
C LEU A 209 -0.45 10.82 -8.45
N ILE A 210 -0.78 12.11 -8.59
CA ILE A 210 -2.02 12.54 -9.25
C ILE A 210 -2.02 12.05 -10.71
N ASN A 211 -0.94 12.29 -11.47
CA ASN A 211 -0.82 11.83 -12.85
C ASN A 211 -0.95 10.30 -12.96
N LEU A 212 -0.15 9.56 -12.19
CA LEU A 212 -0.12 8.09 -12.16
C LEU A 212 -1.48 7.45 -11.84
N LEU A 213 -2.26 8.08 -10.97
CA LEU A 213 -3.56 7.57 -10.51
C LEU A 213 -4.73 8.09 -11.36
N THR A 214 -4.55 9.07 -12.25
CA THR A 214 -5.65 9.64 -13.07
C THR A 214 -5.51 9.41 -14.58
N GLU A 215 -4.34 9.02 -15.09
CA GLU A 215 -4.14 8.66 -16.49
C GLU A 215 -4.59 7.20 -16.78
N GLU A 216 -5.22 6.96 -17.93
CA GLU A 216 -5.54 5.61 -18.41
C GLU A 216 -4.24 4.91 -18.87
N GLY A 217 -3.57 4.22 -17.95
CA GLY A 217 -2.29 3.55 -18.16
C GLY A 217 -2.38 2.15 -18.80
N GLU A 218 -1.63 1.18 -18.26
CA GLU A 218 -1.72 -0.23 -18.72
C GLU A 218 -3.06 -0.88 -18.30
N SER A 219 -3.36 -2.08 -18.84
CA SER A 219 -4.48 -2.85 -18.28
C SER A 219 -4.19 -3.22 -16.84
N ASP A 220 -5.27 -3.36 -16.05
CA ASP A 220 -5.23 -3.81 -14.66
C ASP A 220 -4.57 -2.80 -13.68
N GLN A 221 -3.91 -1.73 -14.16
CA GLN A 221 -3.45 -0.61 -13.33
C GLN A 221 -4.62 0.08 -12.62
N LEU A 222 -4.46 0.35 -11.32
CA LEU A 222 -5.43 1.06 -10.50
C LEU A 222 -5.49 2.55 -10.91
N THR A 223 -6.70 3.05 -11.18
CA THR A 223 -6.94 4.47 -11.42
C THR A 223 -7.98 5.01 -10.45
N LEU A 224 -7.76 6.18 -9.88
CA LEU A 224 -8.69 6.95 -9.07
C LEU A 224 -9.29 8.09 -9.91
N PRO A 225 -10.36 7.85 -10.70
CA PRO A 225 -11.06 8.94 -11.36
C PRO A 225 -11.53 9.99 -10.35
N GLY A 226 -11.47 11.26 -10.72
CA GLY A 226 -11.91 12.35 -9.85
C GLY A 226 -11.03 12.65 -8.63
N LEU A 227 -9.84 12.02 -8.50
CA LEU A 227 -8.78 12.50 -7.62
C LEU A 227 -8.31 13.89 -8.07
N ASN A 228 -8.21 14.83 -7.12
CA ASN A 228 -8.01 16.26 -7.35
C ASN A 228 -6.71 16.80 -6.72
N ASP A 229 -6.32 16.28 -5.55
CA ASP A 229 -5.09 16.67 -4.85
C ASP A 229 -4.55 15.48 -4.02
N VAL A 230 -3.22 15.43 -3.82
CA VAL A 230 -2.51 14.43 -3.02
C VAL A 230 -1.51 15.16 -2.13
N VAL A 231 -1.67 15.08 -0.81
CA VAL A 231 -0.86 15.89 0.13
C VAL A 231 -0.28 15.06 1.26
N PHE A 232 1.05 14.99 1.35
CA PHE A 232 1.74 14.40 2.50
C PHE A 232 1.68 15.34 3.71
N ILE A 233 0.72 15.10 4.62
CA ILE A 233 0.55 15.86 5.87
C ILE A 233 1.78 15.68 6.78
N ASP A 234 2.32 14.46 6.83
CA ASP A 234 3.62 14.13 7.42
C ASP A 234 4.19 12.84 6.80
N GLU A 235 5.40 12.46 7.22
CA GLU A 235 6.14 11.25 6.79
C GLU A 235 5.34 9.94 6.87
N LYS A 236 4.14 9.92 7.49
CA LYS A 236 3.31 8.72 7.72
C LYS A 236 1.83 8.92 7.43
N THR A 237 1.43 10.08 6.91
CA THR A 237 0.04 10.42 6.62
C THR A 237 -0.06 11.12 5.27
N VAL A 238 -0.79 10.51 4.32
CA VAL A 238 -1.21 11.16 3.08
C VAL A 238 -2.69 11.58 3.19
N GLN A 239 -3.06 12.67 2.53
CA GLN A 239 -4.43 13.05 2.25
C GLN A 239 -4.70 12.91 0.76
N LEU A 240 -5.86 12.35 0.42
CA LEU A 240 -6.37 12.26 -0.95
C LEU A 240 -7.65 13.10 -1.03
N ASP A 241 -7.66 14.11 -1.91
CA ASP A 241 -8.84 14.96 -2.14
C ASP A 241 -9.54 14.55 -3.43
N PHE A 242 -10.86 14.40 -3.39
CA PHE A 242 -11.69 13.99 -4.51
C PHE A 242 -12.71 15.07 -4.90
N THR A 243 -13.24 14.98 -6.12
CA THR A 243 -14.29 15.86 -6.63
C THR A 243 -15.71 15.42 -6.24
N ASP A 244 -16.58 16.41 -5.98
CA ASP A 244 -18.04 16.25 -5.76
C ASP A 244 -18.76 15.52 -6.92
N GLU A 245 -18.19 15.56 -8.13
CA GLU A 245 -18.76 14.92 -9.33
C GLU A 245 -18.57 13.39 -9.28
N GLU A 246 -17.39 12.91 -8.89
CA GLU A 246 -17.05 11.47 -8.92
C GLU A 246 -17.36 10.74 -7.60
N GLU A 247 -17.56 11.43 -6.47
CA GLU A 247 -18.03 10.80 -5.21
C GLU A 247 -19.30 9.96 -5.42
N GLN A 248 -20.18 10.38 -6.33
CA GLN A 248 -21.40 9.64 -6.66
C GLN A 248 -21.14 8.30 -7.37
N SER A 249 -20.02 8.17 -8.09
CA SER A 249 -19.57 6.90 -8.67
C SER A 249 -19.02 5.98 -7.57
N PHE A 250 -18.12 6.49 -6.72
CA PHE A 250 -17.55 5.73 -5.60
C PHE A 250 -18.60 5.30 -4.58
N GLN A 251 -19.64 6.10 -4.33
CA GLN A 251 -20.79 5.72 -3.50
C GLN A 251 -21.60 4.53 -4.06
N SER A 252 -21.46 4.21 -5.35
CA SER A 252 -22.24 3.15 -6.02
C SER A 252 -21.55 1.78 -6.08
N LEU A 253 -20.28 1.70 -5.65
CA LEU A 253 -19.47 0.48 -5.67
C LEU A 253 -20.04 -0.63 -4.77
N SER A 254 -19.92 -1.88 -5.22
CA SER A 254 -20.13 -3.05 -4.37
C SER A 254 -19.00 -3.23 -3.35
N SER A 255 -19.14 -4.15 -2.40
CA SER A 255 -18.07 -4.47 -1.43
C SER A 255 -16.78 -4.85 -2.14
N MET A 256 -16.82 -5.83 -3.06
CA MET A 256 -15.65 -6.27 -3.85
C MET A 256 -14.95 -5.11 -4.59
N GLU A 257 -15.72 -4.17 -5.15
CA GLU A 257 -15.15 -2.97 -5.80
C GLU A 257 -14.63 -1.94 -4.77
N THR A 258 -15.17 -1.90 -3.55
CA THR A 258 -14.66 -1.06 -2.44
C THR A 258 -13.32 -1.60 -1.94
N ASP A 259 -13.24 -2.93 -1.76
CA ASP A 259 -12.08 -3.67 -1.28
C ASP A 259 -10.92 -3.57 -2.30
N TYR A 260 -11.21 -3.73 -3.59
CA TYR A 260 -10.32 -3.48 -4.74
C TYR A 260 -9.54 -2.14 -4.63
N TYR A 261 -10.23 -1.02 -4.41
CA TYR A 261 -9.56 0.29 -4.26
C TYR A 261 -8.88 0.43 -2.90
N ARG A 262 -9.50 -0.08 -1.82
CA ARG A 262 -9.00 0.01 -0.45
C ARG A 262 -7.64 -0.67 -0.32
N GLU A 263 -7.52 -1.89 -0.81
CA GLU A 263 -6.28 -2.66 -0.77
C GLU A 263 -5.24 -2.13 -1.78
N GLY A 264 -5.66 -1.71 -2.97
CA GLY A 264 -4.74 -1.15 -3.98
C GLY A 264 -4.05 0.12 -3.50
N LEU A 265 -4.79 0.99 -2.81
CA LEU A 265 -4.23 2.15 -2.13
C LEU A 265 -3.42 1.78 -0.89
N GLN A 266 -3.80 0.75 -0.16
CA GLN A 266 -3.05 0.26 1.01
C GLN A 266 -1.65 -0.21 0.62
N GLU A 267 -1.52 -1.11 -0.36
CA GLU A 267 -0.23 -1.66 -0.80
C GLU A 267 0.69 -0.57 -1.36
N MET A 268 0.16 0.33 -2.21
CA MET A 268 0.93 1.43 -2.79
C MET A 268 1.43 2.40 -1.71
N PHE A 269 0.57 2.83 -0.78
CA PHE A 269 0.97 3.79 0.24
C PHE A 269 1.81 3.14 1.37
N LEU A 270 1.67 1.83 1.63
CA LEU A 270 2.60 1.09 2.48
C LEU A 270 4.01 1.05 1.89
N ALA A 271 4.15 0.83 0.58
CA ALA A 271 5.44 0.94 -0.11
C ALA A 271 6.02 2.36 -0.02
N LEU A 272 5.19 3.41 -0.05
CA LEU A 272 5.61 4.79 0.23
C LEU A 272 5.87 5.10 1.73
N GLY A 273 5.90 4.08 2.61
CA GLY A 273 6.18 4.22 4.05
C GLY A 273 5.06 4.86 4.89
N VAL A 274 3.94 5.20 4.25
CA VAL A 274 2.74 5.79 4.87
C VAL A 274 2.07 4.75 5.78
N LYS A 275 1.32 5.23 6.79
CA LYS A 275 0.57 4.35 7.71
C LYS A 275 -0.90 4.70 7.86
N ARG A 276 -1.35 5.80 7.25
CA ARG A 276 -2.72 6.27 7.33
C ARG A 276 -3.06 7.12 6.11
N ILE A 277 -4.23 6.89 5.53
CA ILE A 277 -4.84 7.72 4.49
C ILE A 277 -5.94 8.56 5.15
N VAL A 278 -6.01 9.84 4.79
CA VAL A 278 -7.11 10.76 5.11
C VAL A 278 -7.83 11.09 3.80
N LEU A 279 -9.16 11.16 3.81
CA LEU A 279 -9.96 11.45 2.62
C LEU A 279 -10.70 12.78 2.77
N THR A 280 -10.78 13.56 1.69
CA THR A 280 -11.59 14.77 1.61
C THR A 280 -12.33 14.87 0.28
N THR A 281 -13.43 15.61 0.26
CA THR A 281 -14.18 15.96 -0.98
C THR A 281 -14.25 17.49 -1.11
N GLU A 282 -13.73 18.04 -2.21
CA GLU A 282 -13.47 19.48 -2.41
C GLU A 282 -12.83 20.20 -1.19
N GLY A 283 -12.00 19.50 -0.41
CA GLY A 283 -11.32 19.99 0.78
C GLY A 283 -12.13 20.03 2.09
N GLU A 284 -13.32 19.44 2.16
CA GLU A 284 -14.04 19.17 3.42
C GLU A 284 -13.83 17.71 3.90
N ASP A 285 -13.90 17.46 5.20
CA ASP A 285 -13.52 16.16 5.82
C ASP A 285 -14.45 14.98 5.40
N GLY A 286 -13.87 13.94 4.80
CA GLY A 286 -14.49 12.64 4.50
C GLY A 286 -15.01 12.45 3.06
N PHE A 287 -14.98 11.20 2.57
CA PHE A 287 -15.39 10.78 1.23
C PHE A 287 -16.31 9.56 1.26
N SER A 288 -17.36 9.51 0.43
CA SER A 288 -18.34 8.41 0.41
C SER A 288 -17.88 7.18 -0.38
N PHE A 289 -17.15 6.28 0.28
CA PHE A 289 -16.53 5.10 -0.32
C PHE A 289 -17.43 3.84 -0.26
N GLY A 290 -18.12 3.53 -1.36
CA GLY A 290 -18.78 2.24 -1.62
C GLY A 290 -19.57 1.66 -0.44
N ALA A 291 -19.22 0.44 -0.04
CA ALA A 291 -19.87 -0.30 1.03
C ALA A 291 -19.61 0.27 2.44
N ASP A 292 -18.50 0.98 2.65
CA ASP A 292 -18.15 1.62 3.93
C ASP A 292 -18.92 2.93 4.15
N GLY A 293 -19.26 3.63 3.06
CA GLY A 293 -19.87 4.95 3.07
C GLY A 293 -18.86 6.04 3.45
N VAL A 294 -19.33 7.09 4.13
CA VAL A 294 -18.51 8.27 4.44
C VAL A 294 -17.37 7.90 5.39
N THR A 295 -16.15 7.95 4.86
CA THR A 295 -14.91 7.58 5.55
C THR A 295 -13.99 8.80 5.66
N GLU A 296 -13.57 9.16 6.87
CA GLU A 296 -12.69 10.31 7.15
C GLU A 296 -11.20 9.92 7.09
N GLU A 297 -10.82 8.78 7.68
CA GLU A 297 -9.45 8.26 7.70
C GLU A 297 -9.44 6.73 7.80
N TRP A 298 -8.39 6.07 7.31
CA TRP A 298 -8.11 4.65 7.60
C TRP A 298 -6.62 4.39 7.84
N GLU A 299 -6.29 3.51 8.79
CA GLU A 299 -4.91 3.06 9.07
C GLU A 299 -4.55 1.86 8.17
N LEU A 300 -3.34 1.84 7.60
CA LEU A 300 -2.93 0.90 6.54
C LEU A 300 -2.45 -0.48 7.00
N ARG A 301 -2.26 -0.68 8.31
CA ARG A 301 -2.10 -1.99 8.97
C ARG A 301 -2.69 -1.88 10.37
N ASN A 302 -3.89 -2.41 10.57
CA ASN A 302 -4.66 -2.27 11.80
C ASN A 302 -4.34 -3.39 12.80
N GLY A 303 -3.05 -3.57 13.06
CA GLY A 303 -2.53 -4.61 13.94
C GLY A 303 -2.04 -5.88 13.25
N GLU A 304 -2.13 -5.99 11.92
CA GLU A 304 -1.43 -7.04 11.19
C GLU A 304 0.08 -6.96 11.40
N GLY A 305 0.72 -8.12 11.59
CA GLY A 305 2.17 -8.25 11.57
C GLY A 305 2.75 -8.14 10.16
N PRO A 306 4.06 -8.34 10.00
CA PRO A 306 4.65 -8.62 8.69
C PRO A 306 4.21 -9.99 8.20
N LEU A 307 3.41 -10.04 7.13
CA LEU A 307 2.90 -11.27 6.55
C LEU A 307 3.78 -11.78 5.41
N GLY A 308 4.63 -10.91 4.85
CA GLY A 308 5.58 -11.26 3.79
C GLY A 308 4.95 -11.33 2.40
N TYR A 309 5.61 -12.05 1.49
CA TYR A 309 5.30 -11.99 0.06
C TYR A 309 5.11 -13.37 -0.56
N MET A 310 4.05 -13.51 -1.35
CA MET A 310 3.71 -14.72 -2.12
C MET A 310 3.94 -14.50 -3.61
N LEU A 311 3.96 -15.58 -4.38
CA LEU A 311 3.97 -15.51 -5.84
C LEU A 311 2.54 -15.54 -6.39
N PHE A 312 2.26 -14.69 -7.37
CA PHE A 312 1.06 -14.75 -8.21
C PHE A 312 1.50 -14.88 -9.68
N THR A 313 0.83 -15.72 -10.47
CA THR A 313 1.12 -15.85 -11.91
C THR A 313 -0.08 -15.42 -12.73
N THR A 314 0.07 -14.33 -13.47
CA THR A 314 -0.96 -13.74 -14.34
C THR A 314 -1.38 -14.68 -15.48
N GLU A 315 -2.53 -14.44 -16.12
CA GLU A 315 -2.94 -15.16 -17.34
C GLU A 315 -1.90 -15.08 -18.48
N SER A 316 -1.04 -14.06 -18.48
CA SER A 316 0.03 -13.89 -19.47
C SER A 316 1.22 -14.84 -19.28
N GLY A 317 1.37 -15.41 -18.07
CA GLY A 317 2.54 -16.17 -17.64
C GLY A 317 3.65 -15.34 -16.99
N GLU A 318 3.43 -14.04 -16.74
CA GLU A 318 4.26 -13.23 -15.85
C GLU A 318 3.99 -13.61 -14.38
N THR A 319 5.04 -13.97 -13.65
CA THR A 319 5.00 -14.21 -12.19
C THR A 319 5.44 -12.95 -11.45
N LEU A 320 4.66 -12.56 -10.44
CA LEU A 320 4.79 -11.34 -9.64
C LEU A 320 4.89 -11.70 -8.15
N LEU A 321 5.51 -10.81 -7.37
CA LEU A 321 5.49 -10.87 -5.91
C LEU A 321 4.35 -9.98 -5.39
N VAL A 322 3.53 -10.51 -4.49
CA VAL A 322 2.35 -9.84 -3.93
C VAL A 322 2.37 -9.95 -2.41
N HIS A 323 1.95 -8.89 -1.71
CA HIS A 323 1.90 -8.94 -0.24
C HIS A 323 0.80 -9.89 0.22
N SER A 324 1.10 -10.66 1.26
CA SER A 324 0.39 -11.89 1.54
C SER A 324 -0.85 -11.72 2.42
N SER A 325 -1.22 -10.50 2.84
CA SER A 325 -2.55 -10.20 3.41
C SER A 325 -3.70 -10.60 2.47
N GLN A 326 -3.41 -10.67 1.17
CA GLN A 326 -4.34 -11.10 0.11
C GLN A 326 -4.55 -12.63 0.09
N ALA A 327 -3.75 -13.41 0.84
CA ALA A 327 -4.03 -14.82 1.06
C ALA A 327 -5.14 -14.95 2.12
N SER A 328 -6.28 -15.53 1.75
CA SER A 328 -7.51 -15.56 2.55
C SER A 328 -7.47 -16.48 3.80
N GLN A 329 -6.50 -16.29 4.70
CA GLN A 329 -6.33 -17.07 5.93
C GLN A 329 -6.66 -16.23 7.18
N GLU A 330 -7.77 -16.57 7.86
CA GLU A 330 -8.17 -15.90 9.11
C GLU A 330 -7.11 -16.08 10.24
N ASP A 331 -7.00 -15.08 11.13
CA ASP A 331 -6.11 -15.05 12.31
C ASP A 331 -4.58 -15.15 12.04
N ALA A 332 -4.12 -15.02 10.79
CA ALA A 332 -2.69 -14.96 10.46
C ALA A 332 -2.00 -13.69 11.04
N SER A 333 -1.08 -13.88 12.00
CA SER A 333 -0.27 -12.80 12.59
C SER A 333 1.06 -13.33 13.15
N PRO A 334 1.98 -13.83 12.29
CA PRO A 334 3.30 -14.28 12.70
C PRO A 334 4.06 -13.18 13.47
N GLY A 335 4.63 -13.55 14.62
CA GLY A 335 5.33 -12.63 15.51
C GLY A 335 6.84 -12.52 15.22
N SER A 336 7.35 -13.24 14.23
CA SER A 336 8.77 -13.30 13.88
C SER A 336 8.98 -13.72 12.43
N PHE A 337 10.13 -13.35 11.85
CA PHE A 337 10.49 -13.64 10.46
C PHE A 337 10.57 -15.14 10.15
N GLU A 338 11.03 -15.95 11.10
CA GLU A 338 11.03 -17.43 11.00
C GLU A 338 9.59 -17.98 10.90
N GLU A 339 8.67 -17.46 11.73
CA GLU A 339 7.24 -17.82 11.70
C GLU A 339 6.55 -17.34 10.41
N THR A 340 6.95 -16.18 9.87
CA THR A 340 6.48 -15.70 8.56
C THR A 340 7.00 -16.57 7.42
N ILE A 341 8.25 -17.07 7.48
CA ILE A 341 8.79 -18.04 6.50
C ILE A 341 8.00 -19.35 6.50
N GLU A 342 7.66 -19.90 7.66
CA GLU A 342 6.83 -21.11 7.72
C GLU A 342 5.43 -20.86 7.17
N TRP A 343 4.83 -19.70 7.47
CA TRP A 343 3.53 -19.33 6.93
C TRP A 343 3.57 -19.09 5.40
N MET A 344 4.66 -18.52 4.85
CA MET A 344 4.90 -18.38 3.41
C MET A 344 5.03 -19.73 2.67
N LYS A 345 5.15 -20.87 3.38
CA LYS A 345 5.10 -22.23 2.79
C LYS A 345 3.68 -22.81 2.73
N ASP A 346 2.79 -22.40 3.62
CA ASP A 346 1.49 -23.06 3.85
C ASP A 346 0.38 -22.39 3.01
N VAL A 347 0.29 -22.81 1.74
CA VAL A 347 -0.66 -22.29 0.74
C VAL A 347 -1.86 -23.23 0.60
N GLU A 348 -3.07 -22.71 0.75
CA GLU A 348 -4.29 -23.51 0.64
C GLU A 348 -4.48 -24.14 -0.76
N GLU A 349 -4.96 -25.39 -0.80
CA GLU A 349 -5.27 -26.10 -2.05
C GLU A 349 -6.35 -25.37 -2.86
N GLY A 350 -5.93 -24.63 -3.90
CA GLY A 350 -6.82 -23.89 -4.80
C GLY A 350 -6.76 -22.37 -4.66
N SER A 351 -5.83 -21.82 -3.88
CA SER A 351 -5.47 -20.41 -3.96
C SER A 351 -4.91 -20.06 -5.36
N ASP A 352 -5.14 -18.83 -5.81
CA ASP A 352 -4.45 -18.25 -6.98
C ASP A 352 -2.99 -17.87 -6.66
N LEU A 353 -2.62 -17.82 -5.37
CA LEU A 353 -1.28 -17.56 -4.89
C LEU A 353 -0.44 -18.85 -4.75
N GLN A 354 0.87 -18.70 -4.74
CA GLN A 354 1.87 -19.77 -4.73
C GLN A 354 2.99 -19.43 -3.73
N SER A 355 3.59 -20.46 -3.11
CA SER A 355 4.72 -20.24 -2.21
C SER A 355 5.94 -19.73 -2.99
N PRO A 356 6.69 -18.75 -2.47
CA PRO A 356 8.01 -18.40 -3.01
C PRO A 356 9.08 -19.45 -2.70
N MET A 357 8.79 -20.46 -1.88
CA MET A 357 9.73 -21.54 -1.53
C MET A 357 9.65 -22.66 -2.58
N PRO A 358 10.75 -22.99 -3.28
CA PRO A 358 10.77 -24.02 -4.32
C PRO A 358 10.69 -25.45 -3.74
N GLU A 359 10.23 -26.41 -4.55
CA GLU A 359 10.25 -27.83 -4.20
C GLU A 359 11.69 -28.32 -3.92
N PHE A 360 11.89 -29.00 -2.79
CA PHE A 360 13.21 -29.50 -2.35
C PHE A 360 13.20 -31.02 -2.08
N ASP A 361 13.08 -31.44 -0.81
CA ASP A 361 13.03 -32.85 -0.40
C ASP A 361 12.05 -32.99 0.79
N GLU A 362 11.09 -33.93 0.71
CA GLU A 362 10.08 -34.17 1.76
C GLU A 362 10.68 -34.60 3.12
N GLU A 363 11.94 -35.07 3.15
CA GLU A 363 12.65 -35.48 4.37
C GLU A 363 13.64 -34.39 4.90
N ARG A 364 13.72 -33.19 4.28
CA ARG A 364 14.65 -32.10 4.68
C ARG A 364 13.98 -30.72 4.73
N GLU A 365 14.48 -29.86 5.62
CA GLU A 365 14.07 -28.44 5.71
C GLU A 365 14.97 -27.61 4.77
N LEU A 366 14.39 -26.87 3.81
CA LEU A 366 15.13 -26.06 2.83
C LEU A 366 15.99 -24.97 3.49
N ILE A 367 15.41 -24.30 4.50
CA ILE A 367 16.07 -23.36 5.39
C ILE A 367 16.23 -24.09 6.73
N THR A 368 17.46 -24.15 7.24
CA THR A 368 17.86 -25.01 8.37
C THR A 368 18.12 -24.24 9.67
N GLU A 369 18.45 -22.95 9.57
CA GLU A 369 18.63 -22.04 10.70
C GLU A 369 18.39 -20.60 10.25
N VAL A 370 17.74 -19.80 11.11
CA VAL A 370 17.51 -18.36 10.93
C VAL A 370 18.04 -17.63 12.17
N THR A 371 18.89 -16.62 12.00
CA THR A 371 19.53 -15.92 13.13
C THR A 371 19.53 -14.39 12.96
N GLU A 372 19.00 -13.68 13.96
CA GLU A 372 19.06 -12.22 14.05
C GLU A 372 20.39 -11.78 14.68
N GLU A 373 21.20 -11.01 13.94
CA GLU A 373 22.46 -10.45 14.43
C GLU A 373 22.67 -8.99 13.99
N ASN A 374 23.02 -8.13 14.96
CA ASN A 374 23.50 -6.74 14.78
C ASN A 374 22.53 -5.74 14.10
N GLY A 375 21.31 -6.15 13.74
CA GLY A 375 20.32 -5.33 13.03
C GLY A 375 19.86 -5.95 11.70
N GLY A 376 20.57 -6.98 11.23
CA GLY A 376 20.16 -7.80 10.10
C GLY A 376 19.86 -9.25 10.49
N ILE A 377 19.59 -10.08 9.49
CA ILE A 377 19.17 -11.47 9.67
C ILE A 377 19.90 -12.41 8.70
N THR A 378 20.39 -13.55 9.20
CA THR A 378 21.05 -14.58 8.41
C THR A 378 20.10 -15.76 8.21
N VAL A 379 19.95 -16.20 6.96
CA VAL A 379 19.12 -17.34 6.53
C VAL A 379 20.04 -18.42 5.97
N ILE A 380 20.09 -19.59 6.62
CA ILE A 380 21.02 -20.67 6.31
C ILE A 380 20.29 -21.81 5.61
N PHE A 381 20.59 -22.02 4.33
CA PHE A 381 20.01 -23.09 3.50
C PHE A 381 20.72 -24.44 3.72
N ASP A 382 20.03 -25.53 3.36
CA ASP A 382 20.55 -26.89 3.48
C ASP A 382 21.78 -27.17 2.57
N GLU A 383 22.75 -27.97 3.03
CA GLU A 383 24.00 -28.27 2.30
C GLU A 383 23.83 -29.07 0.99
N GLU A 384 22.65 -29.67 0.74
CA GLU A 384 22.31 -30.29 -0.55
C GLU A 384 21.48 -29.36 -1.45
N TYR A 385 21.02 -28.20 -0.96
CA TYR A 385 20.47 -27.14 -1.80
C TYR A 385 21.61 -26.37 -2.49
N THR A 386 21.44 -26.05 -3.78
CA THR A 386 22.50 -25.41 -4.57
C THR A 386 21.95 -24.23 -5.37
N PHE A 387 22.56 -23.05 -5.22
CA PHE A 387 22.23 -21.86 -5.98
C PHE A 387 22.83 -21.88 -7.40
N ASP A 388 22.04 -21.50 -8.41
CA ASP A 388 22.48 -21.21 -9.78
C ASP A 388 22.32 -19.71 -10.07
N GLU A 389 23.39 -19.09 -10.60
CA GLU A 389 23.47 -17.67 -10.94
C GLU A 389 22.32 -17.15 -11.82
N ASN A 390 21.69 -18.03 -12.60
CA ASN A 390 20.70 -17.68 -13.62
C ASN A 390 19.27 -18.13 -13.25
N SER A 391 19.04 -18.67 -12.04
CA SER A 391 17.73 -19.18 -11.66
C SER A 391 16.76 -18.06 -11.28
N GLU A 392 15.74 -17.85 -12.13
CA GLU A 392 14.65 -16.88 -11.89
C GLU A 392 13.78 -17.30 -10.69
N GLU A 393 13.54 -18.60 -10.51
CA GLU A 393 12.83 -19.19 -9.37
C GLU A 393 13.53 -18.90 -8.04
N GLN A 394 14.86 -19.11 -7.98
CA GLN A 394 15.66 -18.81 -6.79
C GLN A 394 15.74 -17.30 -6.53
N ALA A 395 15.78 -16.47 -7.58
CA ALA A 395 15.73 -15.02 -7.42
C ALA A 395 14.40 -14.56 -6.83
N MET A 396 13.26 -15.16 -7.22
CA MET A 396 11.95 -14.85 -6.63
C MET A 396 11.87 -15.26 -5.15
N MET A 397 12.40 -16.43 -4.78
CA MET A 397 12.52 -16.86 -3.38
C MET A 397 13.33 -15.86 -2.54
N LEU A 398 14.52 -15.48 -3.02
CA LEU A 398 15.42 -14.57 -2.31
C LEU A 398 14.84 -13.15 -2.21
N LYS A 399 14.12 -12.70 -3.24
CA LYS A 399 13.35 -11.45 -3.22
C LYS A 399 12.26 -11.48 -2.16
N ALA A 400 11.40 -12.50 -2.15
CA ALA A 400 10.35 -12.64 -1.12
C ALA A 400 10.95 -12.55 0.30
N LEU A 401 12.09 -13.21 0.54
CA LEU A 401 12.81 -13.15 1.81
C LEU A 401 13.38 -11.76 2.15
N LEU A 402 14.00 -11.05 1.19
CA LEU A 402 14.46 -9.66 1.37
C LEU A 402 13.30 -8.74 1.75
N TYR A 403 12.16 -8.92 1.09
CA TYR A 403 11.03 -8.02 1.19
C TYR A 403 10.26 -8.24 2.49
N THR A 404 10.07 -9.51 2.90
CA THR A 404 9.62 -9.84 4.26
C THR A 404 10.58 -9.26 5.31
N ALA A 405 11.90 -9.26 5.08
CA ALA A 405 12.87 -8.70 6.02
C ALA A 405 12.79 -7.17 6.13
N ALA A 406 12.50 -6.47 5.04
CA ALA A 406 12.22 -5.03 5.03
C ALA A 406 11.01 -4.67 5.92
N GLU A 407 9.94 -5.47 5.88
CA GLU A 407 8.76 -5.25 6.73
C GLU A 407 9.04 -5.41 8.24
N PHE A 408 9.88 -6.37 8.62
CA PHE A 408 10.39 -6.47 9.99
C PHE A 408 11.35 -5.34 10.38
N GLY A 409 11.85 -4.58 9.40
CA GLY A 409 12.77 -3.45 9.60
C GLY A 409 14.21 -3.88 9.86
N TYR A 410 14.67 -4.96 9.23
CA TYR A 410 16.07 -5.39 9.27
C TYR A 410 16.94 -4.55 8.33
N ASP A 411 18.12 -4.12 8.80
CA ASP A 411 19.06 -3.29 8.04
C ASP A 411 19.69 -4.06 6.85
N PHE A 412 19.79 -5.39 6.94
CA PHE A 412 20.37 -6.27 5.91
C PHE A 412 19.93 -7.74 6.10
N VAL A 413 20.09 -8.54 5.05
CA VAL A 413 19.94 -10.01 5.03
C VAL A 413 21.25 -10.66 4.57
N VAL A 414 21.61 -11.81 5.13
CA VAL A 414 22.69 -12.67 4.62
C VAL A 414 22.12 -14.04 4.27
N PHE A 415 22.28 -14.48 3.03
CA PHE A 415 21.89 -15.81 2.59
C PHE A 415 23.11 -16.75 2.58
N GLU A 416 23.17 -17.74 3.47
CA GLU A 416 24.25 -18.74 3.48
C GLU A 416 23.80 -20.04 2.82
N GLY A 417 24.58 -20.56 1.85
CA GLY A 417 24.33 -21.82 1.18
C GLY A 417 25.43 -22.19 0.18
N GLU A 418 25.30 -23.32 -0.50
CA GLU A 418 26.27 -23.82 -1.48
C GLU A 418 25.90 -23.43 -2.93
N GLY A 419 26.88 -23.40 -3.83
CA GLY A 419 26.66 -23.15 -5.27
C GLY A 419 27.27 -21.84 -5.78
N ALA A 420 26.43 -20.97 -6.34
CA ALA A 420 26.84 -19.68 -6.91
C ALA A 420 27.06 -18.60 -5.84
N GLU A 421 28.00 -17.67 -6.11
CA GLU A 421 28.28 -16.51 -5.25
C GLU A 421 27.19 -15.41 -5.34
N GLN A 422 26.31 -15.51 -6.34
CA GLN A 422 25.16 -14.62 -6.56
C GLN A 422 24.04 -15.36 -7.34
N VAL A 423 22.80 -14.89 -7.27
CA VAL A 423 21.63 -15.35 -8.04
C VAL A 423 20.91 -14.13 -8.63
N GLN A 424 20.89 -13.99 -9.96
CA GLN A 424 20.32 -12.81 -10.66
C GLN A 424 20.76 -11.45 -10.09
N GLY A 425 21.98 -11.38 -9.52
CA GLY A 425 22.55 -10.18 -8.89
C GLY A 425 22.40 -10.08 -7.36
N ILE A 426 21.57 -10.92 -6.74
CA ILE A 426 21.44 -11.04 -5.28
C ILE A 426 22.63 -11.84 -4.75
N ALA A 427 23.40 -11.32 -3.80
CA ALA A 427 24.61 -11.98 -3.30
C ALA A 427 24.32 -13.13 -2.33
N ILE A 428 25.17 -14.16 -2.35
CA ILE A 428 25.15 -15.30 -1.41
C ILE A 428 26.42 -15.23 -0.55
N GLY A 429 26.27 -15.27 0.78
CA GLY A 429 27.37 -15.18 1.75
C GLY A 429 27.89 -13.76 2.04
N GLU A 430 27.24 -12.71 1.52
CA GLU A 430 27.52 -11.30 1.82
C GLU A 430 26.25 -10.57 2.31
N GLU A 431 26.40 -9.36 2.85
CA GLU A 431 25.29 -8.50 3.28
C GLU A 431 24.51 -7.98 2.05
N VAL A 432 23.30 -8.49 1.82
CA VAL A 432 22.33 -7.91 0.89
C VAL A 432 21.42 -6.99 1.68
N TYR A 433 21.39 -5.72 1.30
CA TYR A 433 20.49 -4.74 1.91
C TYR A 433 19.13 -4.88 1.23
N PRO A 434 18.02 -5.10 1.95
CA PRO A 434 16.71 -4.86 1.38
C PRO A 434 16.63 -3.40 0.96
N ASP A 435 16.25 -3.16 -0.29
CA ASP A 435 15.71 -1.85 -0.67
C ASP A 435 14.45 -1.61 0.19
N GLU A 436 14.16 -0.35 0.55
CA GLU A 436 13.07 -0.04 1.50
C GLU A 436 11.66 -0.37 0.93
N THR A 437 11.59 -0.82 -0.33
CA THR A 437 10.40 -1.42 -0.96
C THR A 437 10.73 -2.70 -1.75
N PRO A 438 9.76 -3.61 -1.98
CA PRO A 438 9.97 -4.86 -2.72
C PRO A 438 10.32 -4.75 -4.22
N TYR A 439 10.65 -3.55 -4.73
CA TYR A 439 10.44 -3.24 -6.13
C TYR A 439 11.52 -2.35 -6.77
N GLU A 440 12.57 -1.91 -6.08
CA GLU A 440 13.69 -1.22 -6.75
C GLU A 440 14.52 -2.20 -7.62
N GLN A 441 14.77 -1.87 -8.90
CA GLN A 441 15.66 -2.58 -9.84
C GLN A 441 15.91 -1.79 -11.14
#